data_AF-A0A839WGX8-F1
#
_entry.id   AF-A0A839WGX8-F1
#
_cell.length_a   1.000
_cell.length_b   1.000
_cell.length_c   1.000
_cell.angle_alpha   90.00
_cell.angle_beta   90.00
_cell.angle_gamma   90.00
#
_symmetry.space_group_name_H-M   'P 1'
#
loop_
_entity.id
_entity.type
_entity.pdbx_description
1 polymer ?
#
loop_
_entity_poly.entity_id
_entity_poly.type
_entity_poly.pdbx_seq_one_letter_code
_entity_poly.pdbx_strand_id
1 'polypeptide(L)'
;MHKRILRKHLDKARDRGADITLLLAGNQSLAETLKTPPAILAAITTPITLRAPHYPEVRGWFLYQHQWNGRETSLFSDWQIRQIYSRCHGQLSLIGKVADMALLAAFAERSARIKPRHLRGALKELTLEKRHYTPGIAASVLWLGAFIATGWQVLPHTSPLLPIPASWAQQPPAPASKPLDKIEDALDQPVAAMRQLFRVWGYDVPLEEAFCEEAGRAKLQCKRGESPVSTLEKNGYPWLAELRVGDRTGYASVVRSGPNDMDLLMGNKTWQVSRDWFKHAATGNYVLLYRLTPQGNTKVDAKSDPSEIAWLNKMLSRALMKPKNTAPGWSAALVDNIKEFQRKMAIKVDGQIGESTLMRLLIASGESPGLIRDKDASANTQQMQKVQTQESKPQDAATELAAVAVKQ
;
A
#
# COMPACT_ATOMS: atom_id res chain seq x y z
N MET A 1 -58.59 -32.51 -7.84
CA MET A 1 -59.49 -32.72 -6.68
C MET A 1 -60.69 -31.75 -6.64
N HIS A 2 -60.53 -30.46 -7.01
CA HIS A 2 -61.60 -29.45 -6.89
C HIS A 2 -62.86 -29.60 -7.78
N LYS A 3 -62.77 -30.12 -9.01
CA LYS A 3 -63.93 -30.20 -9.94
C LYS A 3 -65.06 -31.12 -9.45
N ARG A 4 -64.73 -32.24 -8.79
CA ARG A 4 -65.72 -33.19 -8.26
C ARG A 4 -66.49 -32.63 -7.07
N ILE A 5 -65.80 -31.87 -6.20
CA ILE A 5 -66.40 -31.26 -5.01
C ILE A 5 -67.40 -30.18 -5.44
N LEU A 6 -67.00 -29.28 -6.35
CA LEU A 6 -67.88 -28.22 -6.85
C LEU A 6 -69.16 -28.78 -7.50
N ARG A 7 -69.04 -29.82 -8.32
CA ARG A 7 -70.17 -30.47 -8.99
C ARG A 7 -71.18 -31.03 -7.98
N LYS A 8 -70.69 -31.73 -6.94
CA LYS A 8 -71.52 -32.26 -5.86
C LYS A 8 -72.29 -31.18 -5.12
N HIS A 9 -71.68 -30.01 -4.87
CA HIS A 9 -72.35 -28.91 -4.19
C HIS A 9 -73.38 -28.20 -5.08
N LEU A 10 -73.11 -28.08 -6.39
CA LEU A 10 -74.06 -27.53 -7.37
C LEU A 10 -75.29 -28.42 -7.52
N ASP A 11 -75.09 -29.74 -7.66
CA ASP A 11 -76.20 -30.70 -7.77
C ASP A 11 -77.07 -30.68 -6.49
N LYS A 12 -76.44 -30.65 -5.31
CA LYS A 12 -77.15 -30.61 -4.02
C LYS A 12 -77.98 -29.34 -3.80
N ALA A 13 -77.54 -28.19 -4.32
CA ALA A 13 -78.33 -26.96 -4.22
C ALA A 13 -79.46 -26.91 -5.23
N ARG A 14 -79.26 -27.46 -6.43
CA ARG A 14 -80.33 -27.64 -7.43
C ARG A 14 -81.46 -28.50 -6.87
N ASP A 15 -81.13 -29.60 -6.20
CA ASP A 15 -82.13 -30.48 -5.57
C ASP A 15 -82.89 -29.81 -4.41
N ARG A 16 -82.32 -28.74 -3.82
CA ARG A 16 -82.90 -27.99 -2.70
C ARG A 16 -83.59 -26.68 -3.12
N GLY A 17 -83.57 -26.35 -4.41
CA GLY A 17 -84.11 -25.08 -4.92
C GLY A 17 -83.44 -23.84 -4.31
N ALA A 18 -82.18 -23.94 -3.88
CA ALA A 18 -81.44 -22.84 -3.27
C ALA A 18 -80.55 -22.13 -4.30
N ASP A 19 -80.60 -20.80 -4.34
CA ASP A 19 -79.71 -20.00 -5.17
C ASP A 19 -78.28 -20.04 -4.62
N ILE A 20 -77.30 -20.38 -5.48
CA ILE A 20 -75.88 -20.33 -5.12
C ILE A 20 -75.26 -19.09 -5.74
N THR A 21 -74.69 -18.23 -4.89
CA THR A 21 -73.71 -17.23 -5.31
C THR A 21 -72.30 -17.79 -5.19
N LEU A 22 -71.56 -17.86 -6.30
CA LEU A 22 -70.17 -18.27 -6.31
C LEU A 22 -69.26 -17.04 -6.26
N LEU A 23 -68.50 -16.89 -5.17
CA LEU A 23 -67.45 -15.88 -5.07
C LEU A 23 -66.12 -16.46 -5.56
N LEU A 24 -65.63 -15.94 -6.70
CA LEU A 24 -64.31 -16.27 -7.22
C LEU A 24 -63.31 -15.20 -6.75
N ALA A 25 -62.34 -15.60 -5.94
CA ALA A 25 -61.26 -14.73 -5.46
C ALA A 25 -59.89 -15.29 -5.88
N GLY A 26 -58.99 -14.41 -6.34
CA GLY A 26 -57.66 -14.81 -6.78
C GLY A 26 -56.73 -13.62 -7.01
N ASN A 27 -55.51 -13.91 -7.43
CA ASN A 27 -54.51 -12.88 -7.76
C ASN A 27 -54.79 -12.26 -9.15
N GLN A 28 -54.01 -11.24 -9.52
CA GLN A 28 -54.16 -10.53 -10.79
C GLN A 28 -54.05 -11.45 -12.02
N SER A 29 -53.29 -12.55 -11.94
CA SER A 29 -53.15 -13.56 -12.99
C SER A 29 -54.44 -14.35 -13.26
N LEU A 30 -55.33 -14.48 -12.26
CA LEU A 30 -56.64 -15.07 -12.47
C LEU A 30 -57.50 -14.23 -13.43
N ALA A 31 -57.40 -12.90 -13.34
CA ALA A 31 -58.15 -12.00 -14.23
C ALA A 31 -57.72 -12.16 -15.70
N GLU A 32 -56.44 -12.46 -15.97
CA GLU A 32 -55.96 -12.75 -17.33
C GLU A 32 -56.45 -14.11 -17.81
N THR A 33 -56.40 -15.13 -16.95
CA THR A 33 -56.84 -16.49 -17.29
C THR A 33 -58.35 -16.55 -17.56
N LEU A 34 -59.13 -15.74 -16.86
CA LEU A 34 -60.58 -15.62 -17.05
C LEU A 34 -60.97 -14.96 -18.38
N LYS A 35 -60.05 -14.24 -19.04
CA LYS A 35 -60.31 -13.66 -20.37
C LYS A 35 -60.31 -14.71 -21.49
N THR A 36 -59.67 -15.86 -21.28
CA THR A 36 -59.34 -16.81 -22.36
C THR A 36 -60.24 -18.06 -22.40
N PRO A 37 -61.43 -18.04 -21.77
CA PRO A 37 -62.64 -18.40 -22.51
C PRO A 37 -63.81 -17.41 -22.28
N PRO A 38 -64.45 -16.87 -23.34
CA PRO A 38 -65.46 -15.81 -23.23
C PRO A 38 -66.76 -16.24 -22.53
N ALA A 39 -67.04 -17.55 -22.47
CA ALA A 39 -68.24 -18.08 -21.82
C ALA A 39 -68.26 -17.87 -20.30
N ILE A 40 -67.09 -17.78 -19.66
CA ILE A 40 -66.99 -17.56 -18.21
C ILE A 40 -67.26 -16.09 -17.87
N LEU A 41 -66.83 -15.16 -18.72
CA LEU A 41 -67.07 -13.73 -18.54
C LEU A 41 -68.56 -13.39 -18.55
N ALA A 42 -69.34 -14.05 -19.41
CA ALA A 42 -70.80 -13.87 -19.48
C ALA A 42 -71.54 -14.37 -18.23
N ALA A 43 -70.94 -15.28 -17.45
CA ALA A 43 -71.53 -15.81 -16.21
C ALA A 43 -71.14 -15.00 -14.95
N ILE A 44 -70.23 -14.03 -15.07
CA ILE A 44 -69.81 -13.18 -13.95
C ILE A 44 -70.78 -12.00 -13.86
N THR A 45 -71.58 -11.96 -12.81
CA THR A 45 -72.54 -10.87 -12.58
C THR A 45 -71.84 -9.56 -12.20
N THR A 46 -70.86 -9.62 -11.29
CA THR A 46 -70.18 -8.43 -10.74
C THR A 46 -68.68 -8.68 -10.52
N PRO A 47 -67.81 -8.19 -11.42
CA PRO A 47 -66.37 -8.22 -11.18
C PRO A 47 -65.99 -7.10 -10.20
N ILE A 48 -65.46 -7.46 -9.03
CA ILE A 48 -64.93 -6.51 -8.06
C ILE A 48 -63.40 -6.62 -8.04
N THR A 49 -62.71 -5.56 -8.45
CA THR A 49 -61.26 -5.44 -8.33
C THR A 49 -60.90 -4.67 -7.06
N LEU A 50 -60.23 -5.34 -6.12
CA LEU A 50 -59.73 -4.68 -4.91
C LEU A 50 -58.43 -3.93 -5.26
N ARG A 51 -58.48 -2.61 -5.23
CA ARG A 51 -57.29 -1.76 -5.35
C ARG A 51 -56.44 -1.83 -4.08
N ALA A 52 -55.16 -1.50 -4.20
CA ALA A 52 -54.32 -1.28 -3.02
C ALA A 52 -54.87 -0.09 -2.21
N PRO A 53 -55.00 -0.21 -0.88
CA PRO A 53 -55.50 0.85 -0.03
C PRO A 53 -54.62 2.09 -0.08
N HIS A 54 -55.24 3.25 -0.03
CA HIS A 54 -54.55 4.54 0.05
C HIS A 54 -54.03 4.82 1.47
N TYR A 55 -53.18 5.82 1.63
CA TYR A 55 -52.56 6.13 2.91
C TYR A 55 -53.57 6.31 4.09
N PRO A 56 -54.69 7.04 3.95
CA PRO A 56 -55.69 7.16 5.02
C PRO A 56 -56.32 5.82 5.41
N GLU A 57 -56.55 4.93 4.45
CA GLU A 57 -57.11 3.59 4.67
C GLU A 57 -56.08 2.69 5.36
N VAL A 58 -54.79 2.77 4.99
CA VAL A 58 -53.70 2.05 5.67
C VAL A 58 -53.52 2.55 7.10
N ARG A 59 -53.60 3.87 7.34
CA ARG A 59 -53.58 4.44 8.68
C ARG A 59 -54.76 3.95 9.51
N GLY A 60 -55.95 3.91 8.94
CA GLY A 60 -57.15 3.34 9.57
C GLY A 60 -57.00 1.84 9.87
N TRP A 61 -56.40 1.09 8.95
CA TRP A 61 -56.11 -0.33 9.13
C TRP A 61 -55.19 -0.59 10.32
N PHE A 62 -54.11 0.20 10.50
CA PHE A 62 -53.24 0.08 11.68
C PHE A 62 -54.01 0.32 12.98
N LEU A 63 -54.87 1.34 13.02
CA LEU A 63 -55.70 1.63 14.19
C LEU A 63 -56.67 0.48 14.50
N TYR A 64 -57.35 -0.03 13.47
CA TYR A 64 -58.25 -1.18 13.61
C TYR A 64 -57.53 -2.43 14.11
N GLN A 65 -56.34 -2.75 13.59
CA GLN A 65 -55.55 -3.90 14.04
C GLN A 65 -55.14 -3.79 15.51
N HIS A 66 -54.79 -2.60 15.99
CA HIS A 66 -54.48 -2.40 17.40
C HIS A 66 -55.72 -2.51 18.28
N GLN A 67 -56.85 -1.96 17.86
CA GLN A 67 -58.14 -2.08 18.56
C GLN A 67 -58.60 -3.53 18.67
N TRP A 68 -58.50 -4.30 17.60
CA TRP A 68 -58.79 -5.73 17.59
C TRP A 68 -57.96 -6.51 18.62
N ASN A 69 -56.71 -6.08 18.85
CA ASN A 69 -55.81 -6.64 19.84
C ASN A 69 -55.95 -5.99 21.24
N GLY A 70 -57.06 -5.30 21.51
CA GLY A 70 -57.38 -4.71 22.82
C GLY A 70 -56.60 -3.44 23.16
N ARG A 71 -56.03 -2.73 22.17
CA ARG A 71 -55.31 -1.47 22.37
C ARG A 71 -56.01 -0.31 21.66
N GLU A 72 -56.29 0.76 22.39
CA GLU A 72 -56.96 1.95 21.83
C GLU A 72 -56.03 2.83 20.97
N THR A 73 -54.71 2.73 21.17
CA THR A 73 -53.70 3.56 20.49
C THR A 73 -52.75 2.75 19.62
N SER A 74 -52.42 3.28 18.44
CA SER A 74 -51.40 2.70 17.55
C SER A 74 -50.00 2.69 18.20
N LEU A 75 -49.30 1.56 18.11
CA LEU A 75 -47.88 1.45 18.51
C LEU A 75 -46.93 2.14 17.52
N PHE A 76 -47.39 2.35 16.30
CA PHE A 76 -46.66 3.04 15.24
C PHE A 76 -47.05 4.51 15.20
N SER A 77 -46.08 5.39 15.02
CA SER A 77 -46.32 6.82 14.76
C SER A 77 -46.80 7.06 13.33
N ASP A 78 -47.51 8.18 13.08
CA ASP A 78 -47.99 8.54 11.75
C ASP A 78 -46.85 8.59 10.72
N TRP A 79 -45.69 9.10 11.13
CA TRP A 79 -44.48 9.12 10.30
C TRP A 79 -43.99 7.71 9.93
N GLN A 80 -44.02 6.77 10.87
CA GLN A 80 -43.64 5.37 10.63
C GLN A 80 -44.61 4.70 9.66
N ILE A 81 -45.92 4.96 9.79
CA ILE A 81 -46.94 4.45 8.88
C ILE A 81 -46.73 5.01 7.47
N ARG A 82 -46.38 6.31 7.33
CA ARG A 82 -46.01 6.90 6.02
C ARG A 82 -44.80 6.22 5.41
N GLN A 83 -43.76 5.96 6.22
CA GLN A 83 -42.56 5.27 5.74
C GLN A 83 -42.89 3.86 5.25
N ILE A 84 -43.67 3.09 6.03
CA ILE A 84 -44.12 1.74 5.63
C ILE A 84 -44.92 1.82 4.33
N TYR A 85 -45.88 2.74 4.23
CA TYR A 85 -46.70 2.93 3.03
C TYR A 85 -45.86 3.27 1.80
N SER A 86 -44.90 4.20 1.92
CA SER A 86 -44.04 4.63 0.82
C SER A 86 -43.17 3.50 0.24
N ARG A 87 -42.82 2.50 1.06
CA ARG A 87 -41.97 1.37 0.67
C ARG A 87 -42.75 0.13 0.25
N CYS A 88 -43.94 -0.08 0.83
CA CYS A 88 -44.77 -1.25 0.54
C CYS A 88 -45.85 -0.97 -0.52
N HIS A 89 -45.99 0.27 -0.98
CA HIS A 89 -46.94 0.70 -2.01
C HIS A 89 -48.40 0.23 -1.77
N GLY A 90 -48.83 0.22 -0.50
CA GLY A 90 -50.19 -0.20 -0.14
C GLY A 90 -50.44 -1.72 -0.13
N GLN A 91 -49.44 -2.57 -0.37
CA GLN A 91 -49.61 -4.02 -0.28
C GLN A 91 -49.79 -4.47 1.18
N LEU A 92 -51.03 -4.73 1.60
CA LEU A 92 -51.37 -5.07 2.99
C LEU A 92 -50.60 -6.27 3.54
N SER A 93 -50.32 -7.28 2.72
CA SER A 93 -49.53 -8.45 3.14
C SER A 93 -48.08 -8.10 3.48
N LEU A 94 -47.47 -7.19 2.72
CA LEU A 94 -46.10 -6.73 2.95
C LEU A 94 -46.05 -5.76 4.13
N ILE A 95 -47.04 -4.87 4.23
CA ILE A 95 -47.23 -3.96 5.37
C ILE A 95 -47.33 -4.76 6.68
N GLY A 96 -48.15 -5.82 6.70
CA GLY A 96 -48.28 -6.72 7.85
C GLY A 96 -46.95 -7.36 8.24
N LYS A 97 -46.23 -7.96 7.28
CA LYS A 97 -44.92 -8.59 7.53
C LYS A 97 -43.89 -7.60 8.08
N VAL A 98 -43.83 -6.38 7.54
CA VAL A 98 -42.91 -5.34 8.02
C VAL A 98 -43.29 -4.90 9.44
N ALA A 99 -44.59 -4.74 9.71
CA ALA A 99 -45.08 -4.38 11.04
C ALA A 99 -44.76 -5.47 12.08
N ASP A 100 -45.02 -6.74 11.75
CA ASP A 100 -44.72 -7.88 12.62
C ASP A 100 -43.24 -7.96 12.96
N MET A 101 -42.37 -7.80 11.96
CA MET A 101 -40.93 -7.83 12.19
C MET A 101 -40.42 -6.62 12.98
N ALA A 102 -41.01 -5.44 12.77
CA ALA A 102 -40.70 -4.26 13.56
C ALA A 102 -41.13 -4.43 15.03
N LEU A 103 -42.28 -5.08 15.29
CA LEU A 103 -42.75 -5.43 16.63
C LEU A 103 -41.85 -6.47 17.30
N LEU A 104 -41.45 -7.52 16.57
CA LEU A 104 -40.51 -8.54 17.06
C LEU A 104 -39.15 -7.92 17.42
N ALA A 105 -38.62 -7.03 16.59
CA ALA A 105 -37.38 -6.32 16.87
C ALA A 105 -37.50 -5.39 18.09
N ALA A 106 -38.67 -4.74 18.27
CA ALA A 106 -38.93 -3.90 19.44
C ALA A 106 -39.05 -4.74 20.72
N PHE A 107 -39.68 -5.93 20.63
CA PHE A 107 -39.80 -6.89 21.73
C PHE A 107 -38.44 -7.45 22.16
N ALA A 108 -37.60 -7.84 21.19
CA ALA A 108 -36.25 -8.36 21.45
C ALA A 108 -35.39 -7.37 22.25
N GLU A 109 -35.53 -6.06 21.98
CA GLU A 109 -34.81 -5.01 22.72
C GLU A 109 -35.54 -4.51 23.98
N ARG A 110 -36.61 -5.20 24.43
CA ARG A 110 -37.47 -4.80 25.57
C ARG A 110 -37.94 -3.35 25.50
N SER A 111 -38.23 -2.87 24.28
CA SER A 111 -38.63 -1.49 24.05
C SER A 111 -40.16 -1.34 24.09
N ALA A 112 -40.66 -0.41 24.91
CA ALA A 112 -42.11 -0.15 25.02
C ALA A 112 -42.70 0.61 23.83
N ARG A 113 -41.85 1.23 22.99
CA ARG A 113 -42.22 1.98 21.78
C ARG A 113 -41.32 1.57 20.62
N ILE A 114 -41.89 1.54 19.42
CA ILE A 114 -41.17 1.21 18.19
C ILE A 114 -40.26 2.38 17.83
N LYS A 115 -38.95 2.24 18.04
CA LYS A 115 -37.92 3.17 17.57
C LYS A 115 -37.71 3.09 16.04
N PRO A 116 -37.26 4.17 15.38
CA PRO A 116 -36.97 4.18 13.95
C PRO A 116 -35.96 3.11 13.49
N ARG A 117 -35.06 2.66 14.37
CA ARG A 117 -34.08 1.61 14.04
C ARG A 117 -34.72 0.25 13.73
N HIS A 118 -35.75 -0.15 14.50
CA HIS A 118 -36.47 -1.40 14.27
C HIS A 118 -37.19 -1.35 12.93
N LEU A 119 -37.78 -0.21 12.61
CA LEU A 119 -38.48 -0.03 11.34
C LEU A 119 -37.53 -0.03 10.15
N ARG A 120 -36.37 0.65 10.23
CA ARG A 120 -35.36 0.63 9.15
C ARG A 120 -34.83 -0.78 8.91
N GLY A 121 -34.55 -1.54 9.98
CA GLY A 121 -34.16 -2.94 9.87
C GLY A 121 -35.23 -3.79 9.19
N ALA A 122 -36.49 -3.64 9.63
CA ALA A 122 -37.61 -4.40 9.08
C ALA A 122 -37.85 -4.11 7.58
N LEU A 123 -37.78 -2.84 7.19
CA LEU A 123 -37.91 -2.42 5.80
C LEU A 123 -36.73 -2.91 4.95
N LYS A 124 -35.50 -2.87 5.47
CA LYS A 124 -34.31 -3.32 4.73
C LYS A 124 -34.42 -4.79 4.32
N GLU A 125 -34.94 -5.64 5.20
CA GLU A 125 -35.01 -7.08 4.97
C GLU A 125 -36.11 -7.46 3.97
N LEU A 126 -37.26 -6.78 4.01
CA LEU A 126 -38.45 -7.20 3.24
C LEU A 126 -38.76 -6.36 2.01
N THR A 127 -38.27 -5.13 1.93
CA THR A 127 -38.60 -4.20 0.82
C THR A 127 -37.44 -3.93 -0.14
N LEU A 128 -36.23 -4.37 0.18
CA LEU A 128 -35.13 -4.31 -0.78
C LEU A 128 -35.28 -5.45 -1.79
N GLU A 129 -35.83 -5.12 -2.95
CA GLU A 129 -35.54 -5.86 -4.16
C GLU A 129 -34.02 -6.00 -4.29
N LYS A 130 -33.54 -7.25 -4.50
CA LYS A 130 -32.17 -7.49 -4.93
C LYS A 130 -31.92 -6.59 -6.12
N ARG A 131 -31.08 -5.57 -5.92
CA ARG A 131 -30.70 -4.59 -6.93
C ARG A 131 -30.01 -5.35 -8.06
N HIS A 132 -30.78 -5.72 -9.08
CA HIS A 132 -30.25 -6.22 -10.33
C HIS A 132 -29.40 -5.08 -10.91
N TYR A 133 -28.08 -5.25 -10.86
CA TYR A 133 -27.14 -4.37 -11.53
C TYR A 133 -27.51 -4.35 -13.02
N THR A 134 -28.06 -3.24 -13.48
CA THR A 134 -28.24 -3.02 -14.91
C THR A 134 -26.85 -2.97 -15.56
N PRO A 135 -26.60 -3.70 -16.66
CA PRO A 135 -25.27 -3.82 -17.25
C PRO A 135 -24.68 -2.49 -17.77
N GLY A 136 -25.46 -1.41 -17.81
CA GLY A 136 -25.00 -0.07 -18.19
C GLY A 136 -24.10 0.64 -17.18
N ILE A 137 -24.23 0.37 -15.88
CA ILE A 137 -23.41 1.04 -14.84
C ILE A 137 -22.04 0.36 -14.70
N ALA A 138 -21.95 -0.94 -14.94
CA ALA A 138 -20.65 -1.64 -14.95
C ALA A 138 -19.78 -1.19 -16.14
N ALA A 139 -20.40 -0.97 -17.31
CA ALA A 139 -19.71 -0.49 -18.50
C ALA A 139 -19.16 0.94 -18.32
N SER A 140 -19.89 1.83 -17.64
CA SER A 140 -19.44 3.21 -17.39
C SER A 140 -18.32 3.29 -16.35
N VAL A 141 -18.32 2.43 -15.33
CA VAL A 141 -17.22 2.34 -14.35
C VAL A 141 -15.97 1.74 -14.98
N LEU A 142 -16.10 0.75 -15.87
CA LEU A 142 -14.97 0.20 -16.61
C LEU A 142 -14.40 1.21 -17.62
N TRP A 143 -15.25 1.99 -18.30
CA TRP A 143 -14.79 3.06 -19.18
C TRP A 143 -14.11 4.19 -18.41
N LEU A 144 -14.63 4.58 -17.24
CA LEU A 144 -13.99 5.59 -16.39
C LEU A 144 -12.65 5.10 -15.83
N GLY A 145 -12.56 3.82 -15.42
CA GLY A 145 -11.31 3.20 -14.99
C GLY A 145 -10.28 3.12 -16.12
N ALA A 146 -10.71 2.78 -17.33
CA ALA A 146 -9.85 2.79 -18.51
C ALA A 146 -9.38 4.21 -18.87
N PHE A 147 -10.24 5.23 -18.76
CA PHE A 147 -9.89 6.63 -19.00
C PHE A 147 -8.91 7.19 -17.97
N ILE A 148 -9.04 6.79 -16.70
CA ILE A 148 -8.11 7.16 -15.63
C ILE A 148 -6.76 6.46 -15.84
N ALA A 149 -6.76 5.18 -16.22
CA ALA A 149 -5.54 4.41 -16.45
C ALA A 149 -4.77 4.89 -17.70
N THR A 150 -5.45 5.19 -18.82
CA THR A 150 -4.82 5.77 -20.00
C THR A 150 -4.44 7.23 -19.79
N GLY A 151 -5.26 8.00 -19.07
CA GLY A 151 -4.95 9.37 -18.65
C GLY A 151 -3.64 9.43 -17.86
N TRP A 152 -3.44 8.54 -16.88
CA TRP A 152 -2.23 8.52 -16.05
C TRP A 152 -0.95 8.13 -16.82
N GLN A 153 -1.08 7.37 -17.91
CA GLN A 153 0.05 6.94 -18.76
C GLN A 153 0.43 8.02 -19.79
N VAL A 154 -0.49 8.92 -20.16
CA VAL A 154 -0.26 9.99 -21.16
C VAL A 154 0.02 11.36 -20.49
N LEU A 155 -0.16 11.47 -19.17
CA LEU A 155 0.03 12.72 -18.39
C LEU A 155 1.41 12.97 -17.75
N PRO A 156 2.52 12.27 -18.00
CA PRO A 156 3.80 12.94 -17.90
C PRO A 156 4.06 13.66 -19.23
N HIS A 157 4.41 14.95 -19.18
CA HIS A 157 4.99 15.77 -20.26
C HIS A 157 4.17 16.90 -20.93
N THR A 158 2.89 17.14 -20.58
CA THR A 158 2.17 18.34 -21.10
C THR A 158 1.45 19.14 -20.01
N SER A 159 2.21 19.87 -19.19
CA SER A 159 1.83 21.22 -18.74
C SER A 159 3.01 21.89 -18.04
N PRO A 160 3.47 23.01 -18.60
CA PRO A 160 3.26 24.26 -17.88
C PRO A 160 2.96 25.40 -18.86
N LEU A 161 1.69 25.54 -19.31
CA LEU A 161 1.26 26.72 -20.08
C LEU A 161 -0.16 27.19 -19.75
N LEU A 162 -0.70 26.84 -18.57
CA LEU A 162 -1.91 27.52 -18.08
C LEU A 162 -1.48 28.61 -17.10
N PRO A 163 -1.59 29.90 -17.46
CA PRO A 163 -1.33 30.99 -16.53
C PRO A 163 -2.47 31.01 -15.51
N ILE A 164 -2.18 30.52 -14.31
CA ILE A 164 -3.02 30.80 -13.15
C ILE A 164 -2.83 32.29 -12.83
N PRO A 165 -3.90 33.08 -12.65
CA PRO A 165 -3.75 34.49 -12.27
C PRO A 165 -2.97 34.56 -10.95
N ALA A 166 -1.91 35.38 -10.95
CA ALA A 166 -0.98 35.53 -9.81
C ALA A 166 -1.67 35.88 -8.48
N SER A 167 -2.89 36.42 -8.53
CA SER A 167 -3.72 36.74 -7.37
C SER A 167 -4.32 35.53 -6.65
N TRP A 168 -4.33 34.33 -7.27
CA TRP A 168 -4.89 33.11 -6.68
C TRP A 168 -3.83 32.11 -6.23
N ALA A 169 -2.55 32.40 -6.50
CA ALA A 169 -1.46 31.68 -5.87
C ALA A 169 -1.37 32.11 -4.40
N GLN A 170 -2.15 31.45 -3.53
CA GLN A 170 -1.83 31.47 -2.11
C GLN A 170 -0.42 30.88 -1.98
N GLN A 171 0.54 31.74 -1.65
CA GLN A 171 1.87 31.31 -1.29
C GLN A 171 1.71 30.30 -0.16
N PRO A 172 2.09 29.02 -0.34
CA PRO A 172 2.05 28.07 0.74
C PRO A 172 2.79 28.70 1.93
N PRO A 173 2.23 28.69 3.15
CA PRO A 173 2.98 29.18 4.30
C PRO A 173 4.32 28.47 4.30
N ALA A 174 5.40 29.24 4.40
CA ALA A 174 6.75 28.70 4.39
C ALA A 174 6.80 27.53 5.39
N PRO A 175 7.20 26.33 4.96
CA PRO A 175 7.20 25.17 5.83
C PRO A 175 8.00 25.55 7.08
N ALA A 176 7.35 25.48 8.24
CA ALA A 176 8.01 25.73 9.52
C ALA A 176 9.24 24.82 9.57
N SER A 177 10.42 25.42 9.45
CA SER A 177 11.68 24.70 9.45
C SER A 177 11.82 24.01 10.80
N LYS A 178 11.71 22.68 10.83
CA LYS A 178 12.19 21.92 11.98
C LYS A 178 13.64 22.33 12.22
N PRO A 179 14.07 22.55 13.47
CA PRO A 179 15.48 22.80 13.75
C PRO A 179 16.29 21.67 13.11
N LEU A 180 17.22 22.04 12.23
CA LEU A 180 18.11 21.08 11.59
C LEU A 180 18.95 20.46 12.70
N ASP A 181 18.84 19.14 12.88
CA ASP A 181 19.75 18.39 13.75
C ASP A 181 21.18 18.72 13.28
N LYS A 182 22.02 19.23 14.19
CA LYS A 182 23.41 19.53 13.86
C LYS A 182 24.18 18.23 13.67
N ILE A 183 24.97 18.15 12.61
CA ILE A 183 25.74 16.93 12.30
C ILE A 183 26.81 16.64 13.37
N GLU A 184 27.31 17.66 14.06
CA GLU A 184 28.28 17.49 15.16
C GLU A 184 27.73 16.65 16.31
N ASP A 185 26.42 16.74 16.58
CA ASP A 185 25.76 16.03 17.66
C ASP A 185 25.41 14.59 17.30
N ALA A 186 25.46 14.24 16.02
CA ALA A 186 25.16 12.91 15.50
C ALA A 186 26.40 12.02 15.30
N LEU A 187 27.60 12.57 15.50
CA LEU A 187 28.85 11.83 15.37
C LEU A 187 28.95 10.71 16.41
N ASP A 188 29.17 9.48 15.95
CA ASP A 188 29.27 8.32 16.83
C ASP A 188 30.66 8.20 17.47
N GLN A 189 30.68 7.60 18.66
CA GLN A 189 31.90 7.11 19.30
C GLN A 189 32.47 5.91 18.52
N PRO A 190 33.80 5.65 18.59
CA PRO A 190 34.44 4.61 17.78
C PRO A 190 33.74 3.24 17.85
N VAL A 191 33.36 2.80 19.04
CA VAL A 191 32.73 1.50 19.29
C VAL A 191 31.31 1.43 18.68
N ALA A 192 30.51 2.49 18.88
CA ALA A 192 29.17 2.56 18.32
C ALA A 192 29.20 2.56 16.77
N ALA A 193 30.15 3.30 16.20
CA ALA A 193 30.32 3.39 14.77
C ALA A 193 30.87 2.09 14.16
N MET A 194 31.78 1.40 14.87
CA MET A 194 32.26 0.08 14.45
C MET A 194 31.14 -0.97 14.47
N ARG A 195 30.26 -0.95 15.49
CA ARG A 195 29.06 -1.80 15.51
C ARG A 195 28.16 -1.49 14.31
N GLN A 196 28.00 -0.21 13.95
CA GLN A 196 27.26 0.19 12.76
C GLN A 196 27.89 -0.38 11.48
N LEU A 197 29.23 -0.39 11.37
CA LEU A 197 29.92 -1.02 10.24
C LEU A 197 29.68 -2.55 10.20
N PHE A 198 29.67 -3.25 11.34
CA PHE A 198 29.29 -4.67 11.40
C PHE A 198 27.84 -4.90 10.92
N ARG A 199 26.92 -3.98 11.23
CA ARG A 199 25.52 -4.05 10.76
C ARG A 199 25.40 -3.88 9.26
N VAL A 200 26.24 -3.05 8.63
CA VAL A 200 26.34 -2.97 7.16
C VAL A 200 26.73 -4.33 6.56
N TRP A 201 27.50 -5.13 7.29
CA TRP A 201 27.86 -6.51 6.93
C TRP A 201 26.80 -7.56 7.30
N GLY A 202 25.70 -7.16 7.93
CA GLY A 202 24.62 -8.04 8.38
C GLY A 202 24.87 -8.71 9.74
N TYR A 203 25.85 -8.27 10.51
CA TYR A 203 26.11 -8.75 11.87
C TYR A 203 25.62 -7.73 12.90
N ASP A 204 24.94 -8.20 13.93
CA ASP A 204 24.68 -7.40 15.13
C ASP A 204 25.59 -7.94 16.25
N VAL A 205 26.56 -7.13 16.65
CA VAL A 205 27.55 -7.47 17.67
C VAL A 205 27.31 -6.61 18.92
N PRO A 206 27.52 -7.15 20.13
CA PRO A 206 27.49 -6.35 21.35
C PRO A 206 28.59 -5.26 21.29
N LEU A 207 28.42 -4.17 22.03
CA LEU A 207 29.37 -3.04 21.97
C LEU A 207 30.77 -3.45 22.43
N GLU A 208 30.85 -4.38 23.38
CA GLU A 208 32.08 -4.90 23.95
C GLU A 208 32.89 -5.76 22.97
N GLU A 209 32.28 -6.18 21.85
CA GLU A 209 32.93 -6.96 20.79
C GLU A 209 33.02 -6.17 19.47
N ALA A 210 32.58 -4.91 19.45
CA ALA A 210 32.57 -4.07 18.25
C ALA A 210 33.95 -3.45 17.98
N PHE A 211 34.96 -4.31 17.80
CA PHE A 211 36.35 -3.94 17.54
C PHE A 211 36.92 -4.68 16.31
N CYS A 212 38.02 -4.19 15.76
CA CYS A 212 38.66 -4.75 14.56
C CYS A 212 39.28 -6.11 14.84
N GLU A 213 39.80 -6.28 16.05
CA GLU A 213 40.42 -7.48 16.60
C GLU A 213 39.42 -8.65 16.65
N GLU A 214 38.15 -8.35 16.90
CA GLU A 214 37.07 -9.33 17.00
C GLU A 214 36.44 -9.67 15.63
N ALA A 215 36.82 -8.97 14.55
CA ALA A 215 36.26 -9.18 13.21
C ALA A 215 36.40 -10.63 12.73
N GLY A 216 37.46 -11.32 13.15
CA GLY A 216 37.71 -12.73 12.83
C GLY A 216 36.59 -13.68 13.28
N ARG A 217 35.88 -13.37 14.38
CA ARG A 217 34.76 -14.19 14.88
C ARG A 217 33.56 -14.17 13.92
N ALA A 218 33.40 -13.07 13.19
CA ALA A 218 32.43 -12.93 12.10
C ALA A 218 32.98 -13.43 10.74
N LYS A 219 34.15 -14.09 10.73
CA LYS A 219 34.89 -14.45 9.51
C LYS A 219 35.12 -13.23 8.60
N LEU A 220 35.39 -12.08 9.23
CA LEU A 220 35.76 -10.84 8.56
C LEU A 220 37.23 -10.53 8.86
N GLN A 221 37.90 -9.94 7.89
CA GLN A 221 39.18 -9.29 8.06
C GLN A 221 38.94 -7.80 8.27
N CYS A 222 39.83 -7.17 9.01
CA CYS A 222 39.74 -5.76 9.31
C CYS A 222 41.05 -5.06 8.95
N LYS A 223 40.93 -3.96 8.20
CA LYS A 223 42.05 -3.14 7.74
C LYS A 223 41.85 -1.72 8.22
N ARG A 224 42.82 -1.22 9.00
CA ARG A 224 42.91 0.16 9.45
C ARG A 224 44.06 0.87 8.73
N GLY A 225 43.91 2.15 8.46
CA GLY A 225 44.99 2.95 7.88
C GLY A 225 44.52 4.33 7.44
N GLU A 226 45.37 4.99 6.67
CA GLU A 226 45.09 6.29 6.07
C GLU A 226 45.06 6.15 4.55
N SER A 227 44.04 6.70 3.91
CA SER A 227 43.90 6.61 2.45
C SER A 227 43.00 7.72 1.92
N PRO A 228 43.32 8.31 0.75
CA PRO A 228 42.44 9.29 0.15
C PRO A 228 41.09 8.64 -0.22
N VAL A 229 40.01 9.43 -0.11
CA VAL A 229 38.64 9.00 -0.38
C VAL A 229 38.51 8.32 -1.77
N SER A 230 39.21 8.84 -2.78
CA SER A 230 39.21 8.29 -4.14
C SER A 230 39.74 6.86 -4.23
N THR A 231 40.67 6.45 -3.36
CA THR A 231 41.19 5.09 -3.30
C THR A 231 40.19 4.16 -2.61
N LEU A 232 39.55 4.62 -1.53
CA LEU A 232 38.50 3.85 -0.83
C LEU A 232 37.30 3.58 -1.75
N GLU A 233 36.90 4.59 -2.51
CA GLU A 233 35.86 4.47 -3.54
C GLU A 233 36.24 3.50 -4.65
N LYS A 234 37.51 3.43 -5.05
CA LYS A 234 37.98 2.45 -6.05
C LYS A 234 37.97 1.02 -5.51
N ASN A 235 38.14 0.84 -4.20
CA ASN A 235 38.03 -0.47 -3.56
C ASN A 235 36.58 -0.95 -3.50
N GLY A 236 35.62 -0.01 -3.43
CA GLY A 236 34.20 -0.31 -3.59
C GLY A 236 33.56 -0.97 -2.37
N TYR A 237 34.18 -0.88 -1.20
CA TYR A 237 33.65 -1.37 0.07
C TYR A 237 33.15 -0.21 0.93
N PRO A 238 32.09 -0.40 1.73
CA PRO A 238 31.78 0.50 2.82
C PRO A 238 32.93 0.57 3.82
N TRP A 239 33.17 1.75 4.37
CA TRP A 239 34.23 1.97 5.36
C TRP A 239 33.75 2.88 6.47
N LEU A 240 34.38 2.76 7.63
CA LEU A 240 34.24 3.72 8.72
C LEU A 240 35.23 4.85 8.49
N ALA A 241 34.73 6.07 8.35
CA ALA A 241 35.52 7.28 8.24
C ALA A 241 35.64 7.96 9.60
N GLU A 242 36.83 8.46 9.92
CA GLU A 242 37.02 9.42 10.99
C GLU A 242 36.78 10.84 10.45
N LEU A 243 35.92 11.58 11.15
CA LEU A 243 35.47 12.91 10.79
C LEU A 243 35.80 13.89 11.91
N ARG A 244 36.33 15.05 11.54
CA ARG A 244 36.56 16.19 12.43
C ARG A 244 35.66 17.34 12.01
N VAL A 245 34.67 17.65 12.84
CA VAL A 245 33.69 18.72 12.60
C VAL A 245 33.76 19.70 13.76
N GLY A 246 34.21 20.93 13.50
CA GLY A 246 34.57 21.89 14.54
C GLY A 246 35.69 21.33 15.42
N ASP A 247 35.44 21.28 16.73
CA ASP A 247 36.39 20.75 17.73
C ASP A 247 36.10 19.29 18.13
N ARG A 248 35.13 18.64 17.48
CA ARG A 248 34.74 17.25 17.78
C ARG A 248 35.26 16.31 16.70
N THR A 249 35.87 15.22 17.15
CA THR A 249 36.19 14.06 16.30
C THR A 249 35.17 12.96 16.57
N GLY A 250 34.65 12.35 15.51
CA GLY A 250 33.79 11.18 15.62
C GLY A 250 33.82 10.35 14.34
N TYR A 251 32.99 9.33 14.30
CA TYR A 251 33.09 8.29 13.28
C TYR A 251 31.75 8.09 12.57
N ALA A 252 31.81 7.75 11.28
CA ALA A 252 30.63 7.48 10.47
C ALA A 252 30.90 6.40 9.43
N SER A 253 29.93 5.51 9.21
CA SER A 253 30.04 4.47 8.18
C SER A 253 29.57 5.00 6.83
N VAL A 254 30.48 5.06 5.86
CA VAL A 254 30.17 5.49 4.49
C VAL A 254 29.63 4.31 3.69
N VAL A 255 28.39 4.42 3.21
CA VAL A 255 27.70 3.31 2.51
C VAL A 255 27.35 3.64 1.05
N ARG A 256 27.23 4.92 0.71
CA ARG A 256 27.05 5.39 -0.67
C ARG A 256 28.02 6.50 -0.99
N SER A 257 28.53 6.49 -2.22
CA SER A 257 29.31 7.57 -2.79
C SER A 257 28.82 7.92 -4.19
N GLY A 258 28.10 9.04 -4.29
CA GLY A 258 27.62 9.64 -5.53
C GLY A 258 28.61 10.67 -6.09
N PRO A 259 28.32 11.28 -7.25
CA PRO A 259 29.18 12.31 -7.84
C PRO A 259 29.22 13.58 -6.98
N ASN A 260 28.09 13.98 -6.40
CA ASN A 260 27.95 15.25 -5.67
C ASN A 260 27.78 15.06 -4.14
N ASP A 261 27.38 13.87 -3.71
CA ASP A 261 26.94 13.60 -2.35
C ASP A 261 27.37 12.21 -1.88
N MET A 262 27.28 12.01 -0.57
CA MET A 262 27.66 10.77 0.11
C MET A 262 26.67 10.47 1.23
N ASP A 263 26.37 9.18 1.45
CA ASP A 263 25.52 8.76 2.56
C ASP A 263 26.36 8.15 3.67
N LEU A 264 26.19 8.72 4.86
CA LEU A 264 26.87 8.36 6.08
C LEU A 264 25.87 7.79 7.08
N LEU A 265 26.19 6.66 7.69
CA LEU A 265 25.42 6.10 8.80
C LEU A 265 26.11 6.50 10.12
N MET A 266 25.39 7.27 10.93
CA MET A 266 25.82 7.67 12.28
C MET A 266 24.59 7.99 13.14
N GLY A 267 24.65 7.71 14.44
CA GLY A 267 23.56 8.00 15.39
C GLY A 267 22.25 7.27 15.04
N ASN A 268 22.34 6.06 14.48
CA ASN A 268 21.22 5.27 13.92
C ASN A 268 20.40 6.00 12.82
N LYS A 269 20.97 7.02 12.17
CA LYS A 269 20.36 7.75 11.06
C LYS A 269 21.26 7.69 9.82
N THR A 270 20.66 7.93 8.66
CA THR A 270 21.38 8.15 7.40
C THR A 270 21.49 9.64 7.14
N TRP A 271 22.71 10.13 6.97
CA TRP A 271 23.04 11.53 6.67
C TRP A 271 23.56 11.63 5.26
N GLN A 272 22.87 12.42 4.44
CA GLN A 272 23.33 12.77 3.10
C GLN A 272 24.13 14.07 3.19
N VAL A 273 25.40 14.01 2.83
CA VAL A 273 26.31 15.15 2.89
C VAL A 273 26.86 15.48 1.52
N SER A 274 27.21 16.75 1.28
CA SER A 274 27.93 17.10 0.06
C SER A 274 29.33 16.49 0.09
N ARG A 275 29.83 16.14 -1.09
CA ARG A 275 31.19 15.61 -1.23
C ARG A 275 32.24 16.59 -0.73
N ASP A 276 32.03 17.90 -0.93
CA ASP A 276 32.97 18.91 -0.48
C ASP A 276 32.96 19.06 1.03
N TRP A 277 31.79 19.01 1.68
CA TRP A 277 31.73 18.94 3.14
C TRP A 277 32.50 17.72 3.67
N PHE A 278 32.29 16.53 3.07
CA PHE A 278 32.96 15.31 3.51
C PHE A 278 34.47 15.38 3.35
N LYS A 279 34.98 15.95 2.25
CA LYS A 279 36.43 16.16 2.04
C LYS A 279 37.05 17.05 3.11
N HIS A 280 36.35 18.07 3.59
CA HIS A 280 36.86 18.95 4.65
C HIS A 280 36.76 18.31 6.03
N ALA A 281 35.71 17.53 6.28
CA ALA A 281 35.50 16.86 7.55
C ALA A 281 36.37 15.60 7.71
N ALA A 282 36.64 14.85 6.65
CA ALA A 282 37.37 13.59 6.74
C ALA A 282 38.86 13.80 7.05
N THR A 283 39.38 13.08 8.04
CA THR A 283 40.80 13.13 8.41
C THR A 283 41.68 12.28 7.49
N GLY A 284 41.08 11.33 6.76
CA GLY A 284 41.78 10.34 5.94
C GLY A 284 41.94 8.98 6.62
N ASN A 285 41.77 8.93 7.94
CA ASN A 285 41.75 7.68 8.71
C ASN A 285 40.50 6.86 8.39
N TYR A 286 40.70 5.56 8.13
CA TYR A 286 39.62 4.66 7.80
C TYR A 286 39.76 3.29 8.48
N VAL A 287 38.62 2.65 8.71
CA VAL A 287 38.52 1.23 9.04
C VAL A 287 37.63 0.54 8.01
N LEU A 288 38.10 -0.57 7.47
CA LEU A 288 37.40 -1.34 6.46
C LEU A 288 37.30 -2.79 6.89
N LEU A 289 36.09 -3.33 6.84
CA LEU A 289 35.82 -4.75 7.02
C LEU A 289 35.68 -5.40 5.64
N TYR A 290 36.23 -6.61 5.49
CA TYR A 290 36.16 -7.35 4.23
C TYR A 290 36.25 -8.86 4.45
N ARG A 291 35.86 -9.61 3.42
CA ARG A 291 36.05 -11.06 3.36
C ARG A 291 37.05 -11.41 2.27
N LEU A 292 37.63 -12.59 2.39
CA LEU A 292 38.45 -13.20 1.35
C LEU A 292 37.86 -14.57 1.04
N THR A 293 38.64 -15.64 1.15
CA THR A 293 38.10 -16.99 0.94
C THR A 293 37.32 -17.47 2.18
N PRO A 294 36.48 -18.50 2.07
CA PRO A 294 35.77 -19.07 3.22
C PRO A 294 36.68 -19.56 4.34
N GLN A 295 37.93 -19.89 4.01
CA GLN A 295 38.98 -20.29 4.96
C GLN A 295 39.83 -19.09 5.43
N GLY A 296 39.66 -17.90 4.86
CA GLY A 296 40.42 -16.70 5.20
C GLY A 296 41.75 -16.56 4.45
N ASN A 297 42.01 -17.38 3.43
CA ASN A 297 43.23 -17.29 2.63
C ASN A 297 43.25 -16.01 1.80
N THR A 298 44.43 -15.41 1.63
CA THR A 298 44.63 -14.16 0.88
C THR A 298 44.86 -14.35 -0.61
N LYS A 299 44.99 -15.60 -1.05
CA LYS A 299 45.18 -15.98 -2.45
C LYS A 299 44.55 -17.33 -2.73
N VAL A 300 44.17 -17.55 -3.99
CA VAL A 300 43.77 -18.86 -4.52
C VAL A 300 44.61 -19.16 -5.74
N ASP A 301 45.32 -20.28 -5.72
CA ASP A 301 46.18 -20.70 -6.82
C ASP A 301 46.03 -22.21 -7.11
N ALA A 302 46.84 -22.74 -8.03
CA ALA A 302 46.78 -24.15 -8.41
C ALA A 302 47.08 -25.13 -7.26
N LYS A 303 47.67 -24.66 -6.16
CA LYS A 303 48.00 -25.46 -4.96
C LYS A 303 46.93 -25.36 -3.87
N SER A 304 45.94 -24.47 -4.04
CA SER A 304 44.81 -24.36 -3.10
C SER A 304 44.00 -25.65 -3.04
N ASP A 305 43.28 -25.83 -1.93
CA ASP A 305 42.40 -26.97 -1.76
C ASP A 305 41.35 -27.06 -2.88
N PRO A 306 40.96 -28.28 -3.32
CA PRO A 306 39.93 -28.47 -4.34
C PRO A 306 38.61 -27.76 -4.02
N SER A 307 38.25 -27.66 -2.75
CA SER A 307 37.04 -26.97 -2.29
C SER A 307 37.10 -25.45 -2.48
N GLU A 308 38.29 -24.85 -2.32
CA GLU A 308 38.53 -23.43 -2.51
C GLU A 308 38.55 -23.07 -4.01
N ILE A 309 39.12 -23.94 -4.84
CA ILE A 309 39.08 -23.79 -6.31
C ILE A 309 37.63 -23.92 -6.83
N ALA A 310 36.86 -24.88 -6.30
CA ALA A 310 35.45 -25.03 -6.64
C ALA A 310 34.61 -23.82 -6.20
N TRP A 311 34.90 -23.27 -5.02
CA TRP A 311 34.30 -22.02 -4.54
C TRP A 311 34.63 -20.85 -5.47
N LEU A 312 35.90 -20.68 -5.86
CA LEU A 312 36.33 -19.63 -6.79
C LEU A 312 35.57 -19.71 -8.11
N ASN A 313 35.46 -20.91 -8.69
CA ASN A 313 34.71 -21.14 -9.93
C ASN A 313 33.22 -20.75 -9.77
N LYS A 314 32.60 -21.06 -8.63
CA LYS A 314 31.23 -20.62 -8.31
C LYS A 314 31.12 -19.09 -8.25
N MET A 315 32.08 -18.41 -7.62
CA MET A 315 32.08 -16.95 -7.50
C MET A 315 32.27 -16.26 -8.86
N LEU A 316 33.22 -16.74 -9.66
CA LEU A 316 33.48 -16.22 -11.02
C LEU A 316 32.26 -16.39 -11.93
N SER A 317 31.64 -17.57 -11.90
CA SER A 317 30.40 -17.84 -12.64
C SER A 317 29.29 -16.83 -12.31
N ARG A 318 29.10 -16.49 -11.02
CA ARG A 318 28.15 -15.46 -10.60
C ARG A 318 28.55 -14.06 -11.08
N ALA A 319 29.79 -13.64 -10.83
CA ALA A 319 30.27 -12.30 -11.17
C ALA A 319 30.32 -12.03 -12.69
N LEU A 320 30.57 -13.07 -13.50
CA LEU A 320 30.56 -13.01 -14.95
C LEU A 320 29.16 -13.25 -15.55
N MET A 321 28.20 -13.72 -14.74
CA MET A 321 26.88 -14.20 -15.20
C MET A 321 27.00 -15.27 -16.30
N LYS A 322 27.91 -16.23 -16.09
CA LYS A 322 28.19 -17.35 -17.01
C LYS A 322 27.98 -18.69 -16.30
N PRO A 323 27.72 -19.78 -17.02
CA PRO A 323 27.72 -21.12 -16.43
C PRO A 323 29.08 -21.40 -15.78
N LYS A 324 29.06 -22.25 -14.74
CA LYS A 324 30.30 -22.69 -14.07
C LYS A 324 31.17 -23.45 -15.06
N ASN A 325 32.48 -23.25 -14.96
CA ASN A 325 33.42 -24.07 -15.70
C ASN A 325 33.31 -25.53 -15.21
N THR A 326 33.14 -26.48 -16.11
CA THR A 326 33.02 -27.91 -15.79
C THR A 326 34.37 -28.61 -15.69
N ALA A 327 35.45 -27.98 -16.16
CA ALA A 327 36.79 -28.55 -16.05
C ALA A 327 37.21 -28.69 -14.58
N PRO A 328 37.78 -29.83 -14.18
CA PRO A 328 38.16 -30.08 -12.79
C PRO A 328 39.37 -29.22 -12.37
N GLY A 329 39.36 -28.77 -11.12
CA GLY A 329 40.50 -28.10 -10.50
C GLY A 329 40.94 -26.80 -11.20
N TRP A 330 42.23 -26.49 -11.09
CA TRP A 330 42.84 -25.31 -11.69
C TRP A 330 43.13 -25.52 -13.17
N SER A 331 42.13 -25.24 -14.01
CA SER A 331 42.18 -25.46 -15.46
C SER A 331 42.47 -24.17 -16.26
N ALA A 332 42.91 -24.32 -17.51
CA ALA A 332 43.11 -23.19 -18.42
C ALA A 332 41.84 -22.34 -18.59
N ALA A 333 40.68 -23.00 -18.74
CA ALA A 333 39.38 -22.32 -18.82
C ALA A 333 39.05 -21.52 -17.55
N LEU A 334 39.47 -21.98 -16.36
CA LEU A 334 39.30 -21.21 -15.13
C LEU A 334 40.19 -19.95 -15.16
N VAL A 335 41.45 -20.09 -15.58
CA VAL A 335 42.38 -18.96 -15.73
C VAL A 335 41.88 -17.93 -16.75
N ASP A 336 41.25 -18.36 -17.84
CA ASP A 336 40.64 -17.46 -18.82
C ASP A 336 39.47 -16.68 -18.22
N ASN A 337 38.61 -17.33 -17.43
CA ASN A 337 37.56 -16.66 -16.68
C ASN A 337 38.12 -15.66 -15.65
N ILE A 338 39.24 -15.99 -14.99
CA ILE A 338 39.93 -15.06 -14.07
C ILE A 338 40.39 -13.81 -14.84
N LYS A 339 41.08 -13.99 -15.96
CA LYS A 339 41.56 -12.87 -16.78
C LYS A 339 40.42 -12.03 -17.35
N GLU A 340 39.31 -12.68 -17.74
CA GLU A 340 38.10 -11.99 -18.18
C GLU A 340 37.51 -11.13 -17.06
N PHE A 341 37.39 -11.70 -15.86
CA PHE A 341 36.92 -10.97 -14.68
C PHE A 341 37.83 -9.78 -14.36
N GLN A 342 39.15 -9.98 -14.37
CA GLN A 342 40.14 -8.93 -14.13
C GLN A 342 40.01 -7.77 -15.13
N ARG A 343 39.82 -8.08 -16.43
CA ARG A 343 39.55 -7.06 -17.47
C ARG A 343 38.25 -6.31 -17.19
N LYS A 344 37.16 -7.03 -16.92
CA LYS A 344 35.83 -6.44 -16.67
C LYS A 344 35.85 -5.49 -15.47
N MET A 345 36.62 -5.83 -14.44
CA MET A 345 36.75 -5.04 -13.22
C MET A 345 37.87 -3.99 -13.27
N ALA A 346 38.52 -3.80 -14.43
CA ALA A 346 39.63 -2.87 -14.62
C ALA A 346 40.74 -3.01 -13.56
N ILE A 347 41.12 -4.26 -13.25
CA ILE A 347 42.27 -4.59 -12.41
C ILE A 347 43.36 -5.27 -13.23
N LYS A 348 44.52 -5.47 -12.61
CA LYS A 348 45.67 -6.12 -13.25
C LYS A 348 45.26 -7.49 -13.80
N VAL A 349 45.52 -7.71 -15.09
CA VAL A 349 45.14 -8.91 -15.85
C VAL A 349 46.30 -9.92 -15.88
N ASP A 350 46.65 -10.47 -14.72
CA ASP A 350 47.75 -11.44 -14.58
C ASP A 350 47.27 -12.90 -14.43
N GLY A 351 45.96 -13.13 -14.38
CA GLY A 351 45.39 -14.46 -14.14
C GLY A 351 45.58 -14.97 -12.72
N GLN A 352 46.03 -14.12 -11.79
CA GLN A 352 46.26 -14.46 -10.39
C GLN A 352 45.12 -13.95 -9.49
N ILE A 353 44.70 -14.79 -8.55
CA ILE A 353 43.69 -14.43 -7.55
C ILE A 353 44.42 -14.07 -6.25
N GLY A 354 44.81 -12.81 -6.13
CA GLY A 354 45.28 -12.22 -4.87
C GLY A 354 44.16 -11.48 -4.12
N GLU A 355 44.52 -10.84 -3.02
CA GLU A 355 43.59 -10.14 -2.12
C GLU A 355 42.70 -9.12 -2.84
N SER A 356 43.28 -8.24 -3.67
CA SER A 356 42.52 -7.22 -4.40
C SER A 356 41.55 -7.82 -5.42
N THR A 357 41.93 -8.92 -6.07
CA THR A 357 41.06 -9.65 -7.00
C THR A 357 39.91 -10.33 -6.24
N LEU A 358 40.19 -10.96 -5.09
CA LEU A 358 39.20 -11.59 -4.23
C LEU A 358 38.17 -10.58 -3.72
N MET A 359 38.65 -9.43 -3.21
CA MET A 359 37.81 -8.34 -2.73
C MET A 359 36.81 -7.90 -3.81
N ARG A 360 37.26 -7.63 -5.04
CA ARG A 360 36.35 -7.26 -6.13
C ARG A 360 35.40 -8.39 -6.53
N LEU A 361 35.88 -9.63 -6.49
CA LEU A 361 35.08 -10.80 -6.84
C LEU A 361 33.90 -10.99 -5.89
N LEU A 362 34.10 -10.75 -4.59
CA LEU A 362 33.05 -10.91 -3.59
C LEU A 362 31.95 -9.85 -3.72
N ILE A 363 32.31 -8.60 -3.99
CA ILE A 363 31.31 -7.57 -4.32
C ILE A 363 30.53 -7.97 -5.58
N ALA A 364 31.24 -8.29 -6.66
CA ALA A 364 30.62 -8.59 -7.95
C ALA A 364 29.78 -9.88 -7.96
N SER A 365 30.06 -10.82 -7.06
CA SER A 365 29.29 -12.06 -6.89
C SER A 365 28.13 -11.93 -5.89
N GLY A 366 28.01 -10.78 -5.21
CA GLY A 366 26.97 -10.50 -4.21
C GLY A 366 27.21 -11.12 -2.83
N GLU A 367 28.42 -11.62 -2.54
CA GLU A 367 28.78 -12.22 -1.25
C GLU A 367 29.35 -11.18 -0.25
N SER A 368 29.53 -9.94 -0.67
CA SER A 368 29.97 -8.83 0.20
C SER A 368 29.20 -7.55 -0.12
N PRO A 369 28.92 -6.71 0.90
CA PRO A 369 28.32 -5.40 0.68
C PRO A 369 29.28 -4.54 -0.17
N GLY A 370 28.75 -3.97 -1.24
CA GLY A 370 29.44 -2.97 -2.04
C GLY A 370 29.07 -1.56 -1.59
N LEU A 371 30.00 -0.63 -1.76
CA LEU A 371 29.74 0.80 -1.71
C LEU A 371 28.78 1.16 -2.83
N ILE A 372 27.61 1.69 -2.49
CA ILE A 372 26.58 2.03 -3.47
C ILE A 372 27.07 3.23 -4.30
N ARG A 373 26.89 3.13 -5.62
CA ARG A 373 27.17 4.21 -6.57
C ARG A 373 25.92 4.53 -7.37
N ASP A 374 25.75 5.78 -7.78
CA ASP A 374 24.49 6.22 -8.41
C ASP A 374 24.21 5.58 -9.78
N LYS A 375 25.20 4.96 -10.43
CA LYS A 375 24.95 4.10 -11.60
C LYS A 375 24.14 2.85 -11.24
N ASP A 376 24.22 2.39 -10.00
CA ASP A 376 23.56 1.20 -9.45
C ASP A 376 22.29 1.55 -8.63
N ALA A 377 22.15 2.81 -8.18
CA ALA A 377 21.03 3.28 -7.36
C ALA A 377 19.69 3.45 -8.12
N SER A 378 19.72 3.51 -9.45
CA SER A 378 18.51 3.63 -10.29
C SER A 378 17.55 2.44 -10.17
N ALA A 379 17.96 1.34 -9.53
CA ALA A 379 17.12 0.16 -9.32
C ALA A 379 16.29 0.21 -8.02
N ASN A 380 16.59 1.07 -7.03
CA ASN A 380 15.95 0.90 -5.71
C ASN A 380 16.02 2.12 -4.79
N THR A 381 15.46 3.28 -5.17
CA THR A 381 15.24 4.38 -4.20
C THR A 381 14.06 5.27 -4.58
N GLN A 382 12.86 4.87 -4.18
CA GLN A 382 11.81 5.83 -3.86
C GLN A 382 11.84 6.06 -2.35
N GLN A 383 11.80 7.33 -1.95
CA GLN A 383 11.80 7.88 -0.58
C GLN A 383 13.17 8.07 0.08
N MET A 384 13.86 9.16 -0.27
CA MET A 384 14.70 9.88 0.69
C MET A 384 14.48 11.39 0.55
N GLN A 385 14.17 12.04 1.68
CA GLN A 385 13.97 13.49 1.80
C GLN A 385 15.30 14.21 1.55
N LYS A 386 15.36 14.94 0.44
CA LYS A 386 16.46 15.82 0.07
C LYS A 386 16.45 17.04 1.00
N VAL A 387 17.44 17.17 1.88
CA VAL A 387 17.67 18.41 2.65
C VAL A 387 18.75 19.21 1.93
N GLN A 388 18.40 20.44 1.58
CA GLN A 388 19.18 21.35 0.76
C GLN A 388 20.03 22.23 1.68
N THR A 389 21.35 22.03 1.67
CA THR A 389 22.30 22.90 2.36
C THR A 389 22.36 24.24 1.64
N GLN A 390 21.81 25.30 2.24
CA GLN A 390 22.04 26.67 1.79
C GLN A 390 23.30 27.21 2.45
N GLU A 391 24.29 27.48 1.63
CA GLU A 391 25.55 28.14 1.97
C GLU A 391 25.29 29.66 2.09
N SER A 392 25.55 30.23 3.26
CA SER A 392 25.40 31.66 3.52
C SER A 392 26.58 32.44 2.94
N LYS A 393 26.31 33.27 1.93
CA LYS A 393 27.25 34.29 1.42
C LYS A 393 27.24 35.51 2.37
N PRO A 394 28.38 36.21 2.60
CA PRO A 394 28.44 37.34 3.53
C PRO A 394 27.61 38.53 3.01
N GLN A 395 26.84 39.14 3.91
CA GLN A 395 26.14 40.40 3.68
C GLN A 395 27.12 41.56 3.88
N ASP A 396 27.41 42.27 2.80
CA ASP A 396 28.01 43.59 2.84
C ASP A 396 27.00 44.56 3.47
N ALA A 397 27.38 45.13 4.61
CA ALA A 397 26.69 46.25 5.23
C ALA A 397 27.32 47.54 4.68
N ALA A 398 26.63 48.23 3.77
CA ALA A 398 26.77 49.67 3.58
C ALA A 398 25.72 50.19 2.59
N THR A 399 25.07 51.31 2.95
CA THR A 399 24.29 52.22 2.10
C THR A 399 22.94 51.65 1.64
N GLU A 400 21.78 52.25 1.87
CA GLU A 400 21.46 53.66 1.73
C GLU A 400 20.15 53.97 2.48
N LEU A 401 20.24 54.84 3.49
CA LEU A 401 19.14 55.63 4.03
C LEU A 401 18.84 56.75 3.03
N ALA A 402 17.74 56.70 2.29
CA ALA A 402 16.99 57.89 1.85
C ALA A 402 15.73 57.50 1.06
N ALA A 403 14.71 58.36 1.15
CA ALA A 403 13.49 58.43 0.34
C ALA A 403 12.23 57.75 0.91
N VAL A 404 11.75 58.26 2.06
CA VAL A 404 10.31 58.41 2.32
C VAL A 404 10.06 59.85 2.76
N ALA A 405 9.81 60.71 1.79
CA ALA A 405 9.11 61.99 1.98
C ALA A 405 8.57 62.43 0.61
N VAL A 406 7.43 63.13 0.63
CA VAL A 406 6.67 63.67 -0.51
C VAL A 406 5.60 62.73 -1.09
N LYS A 407 4.48 62.68 -0.36
CA LYS A 407 3.13 62.75 -0.95
C LYS A 407 2.36 63.86 -0.22
N GLN A 408 2.49 65.08 -0.72
CA GLN A 408 1.40 66.02 -0.98
C GLN A 408 1.63 66.55 -2.39
#